data_AF-A0A7S4IHE2-F1
#
_entry.id   AF-A0A7S4IHE2-F1
#
_cell.length_a   1.000
_cell.length_b   1.000
_cell.length_c   1.000
_cell.angle_alpha   90.00
_cell.angle_beta   90.00
_cell.angle_gamma   90.00
#
_symmetry.space_group_name_H-M   'P 1'
#
loop_
_entity.id
_entity.type
_entity.pdbx_description
1 polymer ?
#
loop_
_entity_poly.entity_id
_entity_poly.type
_entity_poly.pdbx_seq_one_letter_code
_entity_poly.pdbx_strand_id
1 'polypeptide(L)'
;IEAGVTTINDHLYTHGLSETPWGGWKESGLGRTHSALGLMEMSNAKTINYELIPSSFIPRNIWWYPFSKSTYAACVGIVKFVAPRNPIEWVGGVKNLLPYALGTMLTPWKCAGANTPSRGFLLPFAFVGMLAMAVAV
;
A
#
# COMPACT_ATOMS: atom_id res chain seq x y z
N ILE A 1 32.99 5.29 -18.93
CA ILE A 1 32.79 3.89 -19.35
C ILE A 1 31.48 3.44 -18.73
N GLU A 2 30.60 2.83 -19.51
CA GLU A 2 29.36 2.24 -19.03
C GLU A 2 29.46 0.72 -19.23
N ALA A 3 29.72 -0.02 -18.16
CA ALA A 3 29.94 -1.47 -18.20
C ALA A 3 29.26 -2.12 -17.00
N GLY A 4 28.83 -3.37 -17.14
CA GLY A 4 28.20 -4.12 -16.05
C GLY A 4 29.20 -4.52 -14.95
N VAL A 5 30.38 -5.00 -15.34
CA VAL A 5 31.48 -5.35 -14.43
C VAL A 5 32.77 -4.81 -15.01
N THR A 6 33.59 -4.18 -14.17
CA THR A 6 34.94 -3.69 -14.54
C THR A 6 35.95 -4.29 -13.58
N THR A 7 37.00 -4.88 -14.15
CA THR A 7 38.15 -5.43 -13.42
C THR A 7 39.42 -4.74 -13.89
N ILE A 8 40.38 -4.50 -12.99
CA ILE A 8 41.66 -3.84 -13.29
C ILE A 8 42.77 -4.85 -12.97
N ASN A 9 43.70 -5.03 -13.91
CA ASN A 9 44.82 -5.97 -13.83
C ASN A 9 44.44 -7.47 -13.76
N ASP A 10 43.17 -7.81 -13.99
CA ASP A 10 42.68 -9.18 -14.08
C ASP A 10 41.45 -9.24 -15.02
N HIS A 11 41.02 -10.45 -15.38
CA HIS A 11 39.83 -10.71 -16.17
C HIS A 11 39.05 -11.90 -15.59
N LEU A 12 37.73 -11.84 -15.65
CA LEU A 12 36.79 -12.93 -15.31
C LEU A 12 36.72 -13.40 -13.83
N TYR A 13 37.71 -13.13 -12.99
CA TYR A 13 37.72 -13.57 -11.58
C TYR A 13 36.42 -13.27 -10.81
N THR A 14 35.83 -12.08 -11.02
CA THR A 14 34.59 -11.66 -10.36
C THR A 14 33.35 -12.46 -10.80
N HIS A 15 33.42 -13.26 -11.86
CA HIS A 15 32.35 -14.21 -12.21
C HIS A 15 32.29 -15.40 -11.23
N GLY A 16 33.42 -15.77 -10.62
CA GLY A 16 33.47 -16.85 -9.62
C GLY A 16 33.09 -16.42 -8.21
N LEU A 17 33.05 -15.10 -7.95
CA LEU A 17 32.67 -14.54 -6.67
C LEU A 17 31.14 -14.51 -6.54
N SER A 18 30.63 -15.20 -5.53
CA SER A 18 29.18 -15.26 -5.28
C SER A 18 28.67 -13.97 -4.63
N GLU A 19 29.55 -13.20 -3.99
CA GLU A 19 29.24 -11.95 -3.32
C GLU A 19 29.14 -10.74 -4.27
N THR A 20 29.76 -10.80 -5.45
CA THR A 20 29.73 -9.70 -6.43
C THR A 20 28.57 -9.88 -7.40
N PRO A 21 27.73 -8.85 -7.64
CA PRO A 21 26.68 -8.95 -8.65
C PRO A 21 27.30 -9.04 -10.04
N TRP A 22 26.82 -9.98 -10.83
CA TRP A 22 27.25 -10.20 -12.21
C TRP A 22 26.11 -9.89 -13.17
N GLY A 23 26.37 -9.09 -14.20
CA GLY A 23 25.33 -8.69 -15.14
C GLY A 23 25.82 -7.68 -16.15
N GLY A 24 25.00 -7.44 -17.17
CA GLY A 24 25.27 -6.48 -18.23
C GLY A 24 24.71 -5.09 -17.93
N TRP A 25 24.89 -4.22 -18.91
CA TRP A 25 24.26 -2.91 -19.03
C TRP A 25 23.86 -2.63 -20.49
N LYS A 26 22.66 -2.07 -20.71
CA LYS A 26 22.10 -1.77 -22.04
C LYS A 26 22.04 -3.04 -22.93
N GLU A 27 22.60 -2.97 -24.13
CA GLU A 27 22.60 -4.06 -25.11
C GLU A 27 23.38 -5.32 -24.66
N SER A 28 24.20 -5.22 -23.61
CA SER A 28 24.87 -6.40 -23.02
C SER A 28 23.98 -7.20 -22.06
N GLY A 29 22.72 -6.79 -21.88
CA GLY A 29 21.73 -7.45 -21.02
C GLY A 29 21.39 -6.66 -19.77
N LEU A 30 20.16 -6.82 -19.29
CA LEU A 30 19.67 -6.26 -18.02
C LEU A 30 19.44 -7.39 -17.01
N GLY A 31 19.34 -7.02 -15.74
CA GLY A 31 19.28 -7.99 -14.65
C GLY A 31 20.67 -8.32 -14.08
N ARG A 32 20.68 -8.93 -12.90
CA ARG A 32 21.89 -9.31 -12.18
C ARG A 32 21.73 -10.73 -11.70
N THR A 33 22.79 -11.51 -11.79
CA THR A 33 22.96 -12.78 -11.09
C THR A 33 23.99 -12.58 -9.97
N HIS A 34 24.11 -13.55 -9.06
CA HIS A 34 25.01 -13.48 -7.90
C HIS A 34 24.65 -12.36 -6.90
N SER A 35 25.24 -12.43 -5.71
CA SER A 35 25.02 -11.50 -4.61
C SER A 35 23.56 -11.42 -4.15
N ALA A 36 23.29 -10.48 -3.25
CA ALA A 36 21.92 -10.15 -2.82
C ALA A 36 21.05 -9.67 -3.99
N LEU A 37 21.64 -8.99 -4.98
CA LEU A 37 20.91 -8.51 -6.15
C LEU A 37 20.38 -9.66 -7.02
N GLY A 38 21.18 -10.71 -7.24
CA GLY A 38 20.74 -11.88 -7.97
C GLY A 38 19.67 -12.68 -7.23
N LEU A 39 19.76 -12.78 -5.90
CA LEU A 39 18.69 -13.40 -5.11
C LEU A 39 17.37 -12.61 -5.23
N MET A 40 17.43 -11.27 -5.20
CA MET A 40 16.26 -10.43 -5.38
C MET A 40 15.65 -10.55 -6.79
N GLU A 41 16.47 -10.73 -7.83
CA GLU A 41 16.00 -10.95 -9.21
C GLU A 41 15.21 -12.27 -9.34
N MET A 42 15.58 -13.29 -8.55
CA MET A 42 14.87 -14.58 -8.49
C MET A 42 13.67 -14.56 -7.54
N SER A 43 13.45 -13.45 -6.82
CA SER A 43 12.38 -13.30 -5.85
C SER A 43 11.19 -12.54 -6.45
N ASN A 44 9.97 -12.94 -6.10
CA ASN A 44 8.78 -12.20 -6.49
C ASN A 44 8.44 -11.14 -5.43
N ALA A 45 8.40 -9.87 -5.82
CA ALA A 45 7.96 -8.80 -4.94
C ALA A 45 6.46 -8.93 -4.65
N LYS A 46 6.13 -9.27 -3.39
CA LYS A 46 4.75 -9.40 -2.92
C LYS A 46 4.42 -8.32 -1.89
N THR A 47 3.52 -7.41 -2.25
CA THR A 47 2.98 -6.41 -1.32
C THR A 47 1.76 -6.96 -0.61
N ILE A 48 1.81 -7.02 0.73
CA ILE A 48 0.68 -7.38 1.57
C ILE A 48 0.34 -6.16 2.42
N ASN A 49 -0.88 -5.65 2.29
CA ASN A 49 -1.40 -4.58 3.12
C ASN A 49 -2.38 -5.16 4.14
N TYR A 50 -2.08 -4.98 5.43
CA TYR A 50 -2.94 -5.40 6.53
C TYR A 50 -3.50 -4.15 7.20
N GLU A 51 -4.82 -3.97 7.15
CA GLU A 51 -5.48 -2.86 7.84
C GLU A 51 -5.58 -3.16 9.34
N LEU A 52 -4.99 -2.29 10.17
CA LEU A 52 -4.97 -2.45 11.62
C LEU A 52 -6.37 -2.34 12.24
N ILE A 53 -7.24 -1.53 11.65
CA ILE A 53 -8.59 -1.30 12.16
C ILE A 53 -9.55 -2.20 11.38
N PRO A 54 -10.19 -3.18 12.04
CA PRO A 54 -11.19 -4.01 11.39
C PRO A 54 -12.32 -3.16 10.82
N SER A 55 -12.85 -3.56 9.66
CA SER A 55 -14.06 -2.95 9.08
C SER A 55 -15.27 -3.03 10.03
N SER A 56 -15.24 -3.90 11.04
CA SER A 56 -16.26 -3.91 12.11
C SER A 56 -16.28 -2.61 12.95
N PHE A 57 -15.14 -1.94 13.13
CA PHE A 57 -15.05 -0.68 13.90
C PHE A 57 -15.17 0.55 13.00
N ILE A 58 -14.60 0.50 11.79
CA ILE A 58 -14.75 1.55 10.77
C ILE A 58 -15.34 0.92 9.52
N PRO A 59 -16.68 0.80 9.44
CA PRO A 59 -17.36 0.11 8.36
C PRO A 59 -17.30 0.84 7.01
N ARG A 60 -16.93 2.12 6.99
CA ARG A 60 -16.87 2.89 5.75
C ARG A 60 -15.58 3.69 5.64
N ASN A 61 -14.79 3.37 4.62
CA ASN A 61 -13.66 4.18 4.20
C ASN A 61 -14.12 5.39 3.35
N ILE A 62 -13.36 6.49 3.42
CA ILE A 62 -13.70 7.74 2.71
C ILE A 62 -13.67 7.60 1.18
N TRP A 63 -12.86 6.68 0.67
CA TRP A 63 -12.71 6.40 -0.76
C TRP A 63 -13.76 5.41 -1.30
N TRP A 64 -14.63 4.85 -0.45
CA TRP A 64 -15.70 3.96 -0.90
C TRP A 64 -16.97 4.74 -1.26
N TYR A 65 -17.57 4.38 -2.40
CA TYR A 65 -18.89 4.87 -2.83
C TYR A 65 -19.96 4.52 -1.77
N PRO A 66 -21.01 5.34 -1.50
CA PRO A 66 -21.49 6.51 -2.23
C PRO A 66 -20.82 7.84 -1.89
N PHE A 67 -20.57 8.64 -2.93
CA PHE A 67 -20.04 10.00 -2.77
C PHE A 67 -21.16 11.01 -2.60
N SER A 68 -21.00 11.88 -1.61
CA SER A 68 -21.92 12.98 -1.34
C SER A 68 -21.15 14.29 -1.21
N LYS A 69 -21.88 15.42 -1.14
CA LYS A 69 -21.25 16.72 -0.88
C LYS A 69 -20.47 16.74 0.44
N SER A 70 -20.88 15.96 1.44
CA SER A 70 -20.13 15.85 2.70
C SER A 70 -18.81 15.08 2.53
N THR A 71 -18.78 14.03 1.70
CA THR A 71 -17.54 13.31 1.36
C THR A 71 -16.55 14.25 0.66
N TYR A 72 -17.01 15.06 -0.29
CA TYR A 72 -16.16 16.04 -0.96
C TYR A 72 -15.60 17.08 0.02
N ALA A 73 -16.46 17.64 0.89
CA ALA A 73 -16.04 18.59 1.92
C ALA A 73 -15.03 17.97 2.90
N ALA A 74 -15.19 16.68 3.23
CA ALA A 74 -14.24 15.94 4.06
C ALA A 74 -12.89 15.77 3.37
N CYS A 75 -12.85 15.39 2.08
CA CYS A 75 -11.61 15.31 1.31
C CYS A 75 -10.88 16.66 1.24
N VAL A 76 -11.60 17.75 0.97
CA VAL A 76 -11.02 19.11 1.02
C VAL A 76 -10.55 19.45 2.44
N GLY A 77 -11.30 19.02 3.46
CA GLY A 77 -10.94 19.15 4.86
C GLY A 77 -9.63 18.43 5.20
N ILE A 78 -9.40 17.22 4.67
CA ILE A 78 -8.15 16.46 4.85
C ILE A 78 -6.98 17.24 4.25
N VAL A 79 -7.11 17.74 3.02
CA VAL A 79 -6.04 18.52 2.39
C VAL A 79 -5.70 19.76 3.22
N LYS A 80 -6.72 20.47 3.72
CA LYS A 80 -6.55 21.64 4.60
C LYS A 80 -6.00 21.30 5.99
N PHE A 81 -6.21 20.07 6.46
CA PHE A 81 -5.68 19.58 7.72
C PHE A 81 -4.21 19.16 7.61
N VAL A 82 -3.84 18.48 6.52
CA VAL A 82 -2.48 17.96 6.27
C VAL A 82 -1.53 19.08 5.82
N ALA A 83 -2.01 19.99 4.98
CA ALA A 83 -1.21 21.08 4.42
C ALA A 83 -1.94 22.44 4.53
N PRO A 84 -2.15 22.97 5.75
CA PRO A 84 -2.74 24.29 5.94
C PRO A 84 -1.77 25.41 5.50
N ARG A 85 -2.29 26.45 4.86
CA ARG A 85 -1.49 27.68 4.65
C ARG A 85 -1.44 28.53 5.92
N ASN A 86 -2.57 28.58 6.64
CA ASN A 86 -2.77 29.42 7.81
C ASN A 86 -3.55 28.66 8.91
N PRO A 87 -3.45 29.04 10.20
CA PRO A 87 -4.20 28.39 11.29
C PRO A 87 -5.72 28.41 11.13
N ILE A 88 -6.27 29.46 10.51
CA ILE A 88 -7.71 29.59 10.22
C ILE A 88 -8.17 28.51 9.23
N GLU A 89 -7.33 28.22 8.23
CA GLU A 89 -7.63 27.18 7.23
C GLU A 89 -7.57 25.79 7.87
N TRP A 90 -6.64 25.58 8.80
CA TRP A 90 -6.57 24.36 9.60
C TRP A 90 -7.84 24.14 10.43
N VAL A 91 -8.32 25.16 11.15
CA VAL A 91 -9.59 25.09 11.91
C VAL A 91 -10.77 24.82 10.97
N GLY A 92 -10.80 25.46 9.80
CA GLY A 92 -11.81 25.20 8.77
C GLY A 92 -11.75 23.77 8.22
N GLY A 93 -10.55 23.20 8.09
CA GLY A 93 -10.33 21.80 7.71
C GLY A 93 -10.88 20.83 8.75
N VAL A 94 -10.55 21.03 10.02
CA VAL A 94 -11.06 20.23 11.15
C VAL A 94 -12.59 20.28 11.21
N LYS A 95 -13.19 21.47 11.06
CA LYS A 95 -14.65 21.64 11.06
C LYS A 95 -15.36 20.82 9.98
N ASN A 96 -14.73 20.65 8.81
CA ASN A 96 -15.31 19.89 7.70
C ASN A 96 -15.03 18.39 7.80
N LEU A 97 -13.92 18.00 8.42
CA LEU A 97 -13.48 16.60 8.55
C LEU A 97 -14.16 15.87 9.71
N LEU A 98 -14.22 16.50 10.89
CA LEU A 98 -14.74 15.90 12.12
C LEU A 98 -16.19 15.35 12.01
N PRO A 99 -17.17 16.09 11.46
CA PRO A 99 -18.53 15.56 11.33
C PRO A 99 -18.61 14.38 10.35
N TYR A 100 -17.75 14.34 9.34
CA TYR A 100 -17.70 13.21 8.41
C TYR A 100 -17.08 11.97 9.06
N ALA A 101 -15.97 12.13 9.78
CA ALA A 101 -15.29 11.04 10.47
C ALA A 101 -16.18 10.40 11.55
N LEU A 102 -16.80 11.21 12.41
CA LEU A 102 -17.65 10.70 13.50
C LEU A 102 -19.04 10.25 13.02
N GLY A 103 -19.60 10.90 12.01
CA GLY A 103 -20.97 10.61 11.56
C GLY A 103 -21.03 9.56 10.45
N THR A 104 -20.21 9.71 9.41
CA THR A 104 -20.37 8.94 8.16
C THR A 104 -19.51 7.67 8.18
N MET A 105 -18.27 7.73 8.66
CA MET A 105 -17.38 6.54 8.67
C MET A 105 -17.84 5.44 9.63
N LEU A 106 -18.49 5.81 10.75
CA LEU A 106 -18.99 4.86 11.75
C LEU A 106 -20.33 4.23 11.38
N THR A 107 -20.97 4.66 10.29
CA THR A 107 -22.26 4.09 9.86
C THR A 107 -22.07 2.89 8.96
N PRO A 108 -22.93 1.84 9.05
CA PRO A 108 -22.86 0.67 8.20
C PRO A 108 -22.86 1.07 6.73
N TRP A 109 -22.03 0.41 5.92
CA TRP A 109 -22.00 0.67 4.49
C TRP A 109 -23.33 0.27 3.83
N LYS A 110 -23.93 1.18 3.06
CA LYS A 110 -25.21 0.97 2.36
C LYS A 110 -25.05 1.44 0.90
N CYS A 111 -25.27 0.53 -0.05
CA CYS A 111 -25.35 0.86 -1.48
C CYS A 111 -26.80 1.20 -1.85
N ALA A 112 -27.03 2.36 -2.47
CA ALA A 112 -28.35 2.69 -3.00
C ALA A 112 -28.69 1.72 -4.15
N GLY A 113 -29.75 0.91 -3.96
CA GLY A 113 -30.23 -0.07 -4.94
C GLY A 113 -30.13 -1.55 -4.50
N ALA A 114 -29.38 -1.86 -3.44
CA ALA A 114 -29.31 -3.22 -2.90
C ALA A 114 -30.21 -3.35 -1.65
N ASN A 115 -31.45 -3.81 -1.83
CA ASN A 115 -32.35 -4.22 -0.73
C ASN A 115 -31.92 -5.56 -0.11
N THR A 116 -30.63 -5.70 0.21
CA THR A 116 -30.12 -6.88 0.90
C THR A 116 -29.44 -6.38 2.16
N PRO A 117 -29.90 -6.77 3.36
CA PRO A 117 -29.11 -6.52 4.56
C PRO A 117 -27.79 -7.24 4.34
N SER A 118 -26.67 -6.53 4.42
CA SER A 118 -25.33 -7.10 4.35
C SER A 118 -25.04 -7.93 5.61
N ARG A 119 -25.85 -8.95 5.88
CA ARG A 119 -25.49 -10.10 6.70
C ARG A 119 -24.70 -11.03 5.79
N GLY A 120 -23.38 -11.05 5.95
CA GLY A 120 -22.59 -12.21 5.52
C GLY A 120 -21.33 -11.96 4.68
N PHE A 121 -20.98 -10.75 4.26
CA PHE A 121 -19.74 -10.55 3.49
C PHE A 121 -18.46 -10.43 4.35
N LEU A 122 -18.60 -10.47 5.68
CA LEU A 122 -17.48 -10.29 6.62
C LEU A 122 -16.87 -11.59 7.17
N LEU A 123 -17.31 -12.78 6.75
CA LEU A 123 -16.85 -14.04 7.34
C LEU A 123 -15.89 -14.94 6.53
N PRO A 124 -15.72 -14.86 5.20
CA PRO A 124 -14.71 -15.69 4.56
C PRO A 124 -13.29 -15.10 4.63
N PHE A 125 -13.12 -13.77 4.73
CA PHE A 125 -11.77 -13.16 4.75
C PHE A 125 -11.14 -13.07 6.14
N ALA A 126 -11.94 -12.94 7.20
CA ALA A 126 -11.41 -12.91 8.58
C ALA A 126 -10.90 -14.28 9.05
N PHE A 127 -11.56 -15.38 8.65
CA PHE A 127 -11.16 -16.73 9.06
C PHE A 127 -9.92 -17.25 8.32
N VAL A 128 -9.75 -16.91 7.05
CA VAL A 128 -8.56 -17.32 6.27
C VAL A 128 -7.30 -16.58 6.75
N GLY A 129 -7.42 -15.31 7.18
CA GLY A 129 -6.30 -14.56 7.76
C GLY A 129 -5.84 -15.09 9.12
N MET A 130 -6.77 -15.55 9.95
CA MET A 130 -6.45 -16.08 11.29
C MET A 130 -5.80 -17.48 11.23
N LEU A 131 -6.14 -18.30 10.21
CA LEU A 131 -5.49 -19.60 9.99
C LEU A 131 -4.08 -19.46 9.38
N ALA A 132 -3.82 -18.41 8.58
CA ALA A 132 -2.50 -18.14 8.02
C ALA A 132 -1.47 -17.71 9.08
N MET A 133 -1.90 -17.13 10.20
CA MET A 133 -1.03 -16.82 11.34
C MET A 133 -0.53 -18.08 12.08
N ALA A 134 -1.17 -19.23 11.92
CA ALA A 134 -0.77 -20.48 12.58
C ALA A 134 0.25 -21.32 11.77
N VAL A 135 0.50 -20.97 10.50
CA VAL A 135 1.40 -21.73 9.60
C VAL A 135 2.65 -20.93 9.23
N ALA A 136 2.81 -19.72 9.77
CA ALA A 136 3.95 -18.84 9.51
C ALA A 136 4.86 -18.64 10.74
N VAL A 137 5.00 -19.69 11.58
CA VAL A 137 6.07 -19.83 12.59
C VAL A 137 6.91 -21.04 12.23
#